data_AF-A0A1C3EH80-F1
#
_entry.id   AF-A0A1C3EH80-F1
#
_cell.length_a   1.000
_cell.length_b   1.000
_cell.length_c   1.000
_cell.angle_alpha   90.00
_cell.angle_beta   90.00
_cell.angle_gamma   90.00
#
_symmetry.space_group_name_H-M   'P 1'
#
loop_
_entity.id
_entity.type
_entity.pdbx_description
1 polymer ?
#
loop_
_entity_poly.entity_id
_entity_poly.type
_entity_poly.pdbx_seq_one_letter_code
_entity_poly.pdbx_strand_id
1 'polypeptide(L)'
;MTTDSASAEILALSQQLLATIDRGDWEAYAKLCDPSITCFEPEALGHLVEGLPFHHFYFQLPGSPTKPAKQSTMASPHVRVMGESAVVCYTRLVQKLDGAGSPITVGAMETRVWQKLNGAWKHVHFHRTPL
;
A
#
# COMPACT_ATOMS: atom_id res chain seq x y z
N MET A 1 1.11 -26.31 1.24
CA MET A 1 0.50 -25.55 0.14
C MET A 1 1.62 -24.84 -0.57
N THR A 2 1.97 -25.27 -1.78
CA THR A 2 2.97 -24.56 -2.60
C THR A 2 2.39 -23.20 -2.97
N THR A 3 2.96 -22.13 -2.43
CA THR A 3 2.65 -20.77 -2.90
C THR A 3 2.97 -20.71 -4.39
N ASP A 4 1.93 -20.53 -5.19
CA ASP A 4 2.04 -20.25 -6.62
C ASP A 4 3.01 -19.07 -6.84
N SER A 5 3.86 -19.14 -7.87
CA SER A 5 4.92 -18.16 -8.11
C SER A 5 4.35 -16.75 -8.29
N ALA A 6 3.18 -16.63 -8.94
CA ALA A 6 2.46 -15.38 -9.08
C ALA A 6 1.96 -14.84 -7.72
N SER A 7 1.48 -15.72 -6.83
CA SER A 7 1.03 -15.30 -5.50
C SER A 7 2.19 -14.76 -4.65
N ALA A 8 3.37 -15.39 -4.73
CA ALA A 8 4.57 -14.91 -4.05
C ALA A 8 5.06 -13.56 -4.62
N GLU A 9 4.98 -13.37 -5.94
CA GLU A 9 5.30 -12.11 -6.61
C GLU A 9 4.38 -10.96 -6.14
N ILE A 10 3.07 -11.19 -6.05
CA ILE A 10 2.10 -10.20 -5.55
C ILE A 10 2.38 -9.82 -4.09
N LEU A 11 2.74 -10.79 -3.23
CA LEU A 11 3.14 -10.50 -1.86
C LEU A 11 4.41 -9.64 -1.81
N ALA A 12 5.41 -9.97 -2.61
CA ALA A 12 6.67 -9.22 -2.67
C ALA A 12 6.45 -7.78 -3.15
N LEU A 13 5.69 -7.58 -4.22
CA LEU A 13 5.35 -6.26 -4.74
C LEU A 13 4.51 -5.45 -3.76
N SER A 14 3.59 -6.10 -3.03
CA SER A 14 2.79 -5.45 -2.00
C SER A 14 3.65 -4.99 -0.81
N GLN A 15 4.60 -5.82 -0.37
CA GLN A 15 5.54 -5.43 0.67
C GLN A 15 6.47 -4.29 0.20
N GLN A 16 6.92 -4.33 -1.06
CA GLN A 16 7.71 -3.27 -1.67
C GLN A 16 6.92 -1.96 -1.70
N LEU A 17 5.65 -1.99 -2.13
CA LEU A 17 4.76 -0.84 -2.13
C LEU A 17 4.65 -0.21 -0.73
N LEU A 18 4.38 -1.00 0.31
CA LEU A 18 4.31 -0.51 1.69
C LEU A 18 5.64 0.13 2.13
N ALA A 19 6.78 -0.43 1.73
CA ALA A 19 8.08 0.14 2.03
C ALA A 19 8.31 1.50 1.35
N THR A 20 7.78 1.72 0.13
CA THR A 20 7.82 3.06 -0.52
C THR A 20 7.03 4.09 0.28
N ILE A 21 5.87 3.70 0.81
CA ILE A 21 5.02 4.56 1.65
C ILE A 21 5.72 4.90 2.97
N ASP A 22 6.32 3.91 3.63
CA ASP A 22 6.99 4.11 4.92
C ASP A 22 8.20 5.06 4.80
N ARG A 23 8.95 4.97 3.70
CA ARG A 23 10.10 5.85 3.41
C ARG A 23 9.66 7.22 2.85
N GLY A 24 8.46 7.31 2.32
CA GLY A 24 7.99 8.45 1.53
C GLY A 24 8.77 8.59 0.22
N ASP A 25 9.05 7.47 -0.45
CA ASP A 25 9.69 7.41 -1.77
C ASP A 25 8.61 7.47 -2.86
N TRP A 26 8.33 8.69 -3.32
CA TRP A 26 7.31 8.94 -4.34
C TRP A 26 7.62 8.26 -5.67
N GLU A 27 8.87 8.31 -6.12
CA GLU A 27 9.26 7.80 -7.43
C GLU A 27 9.05 6.29 -7.51
N ALA A 28 9.46 5.56 -6.46
CA ALA A 28 9.23 4.13 -6.38
C ALA A 28 7.73 3.78 -6.24
N TYR A 29 6.97 4.56 -5.46
CA TYR A 29 5.52 4.38 -5.32
C TYR A 29 4.80 4.52 -6.67
N ALA A 30 5.09 5.61 -7.40
CA ALA A 30 4.49 5.90 -8.69
C ALA A 30 4.84 4.85 -9.75
N LYS A 31 6.04 4.25 -9.70
CA LYS A 31 6.44 3.15 -10.59
C LYS A 31 5.62 1.87 -10.37
N LEU A 32 5.15 1.60 -9.16
CA LEU A 32 4.35 0.41 -8.84
C LEU A 32 2.85 0.60 -9.14
N CYS A 33 2.37 1.84 -9.14
CA CYS A 33 0.97 2.16 -9.35
C CYS A 33 0.65 2.37 -10.84
N ASP A 34 -0.59 2.07 -11.20
CA ASP A 34 -1.15 2.54 -12.46
C ASP A 34 -1.53 4.04 -12.35
N PRO A 35 -1.33 4.86 -13.40
CA PRO A 35 -1.71 6.27 -13.38
C PRO A 35 -3.19 6.54 -13.09
N SER A 36 -4.09 5.61 -13.46
CA SER A 36 -5.54 5.68 -13.17
C SER A 36 -5.93 4.87 -11.92
N ILE A 37 -5.01 4.67 -10.97
CA ILE A 37 -5.30 3.96 -9.71
C ILE A 37 -6.50 4.59 -9.01
N THR A 38 -7.44 3.75 -8.54
CA THR A 38 -8.58 4.20 -7.74
C THR A 38 -8.43 3.83 -6.27
N CYS A 39 -9.02 4.60 -5.36
CA CYS A 39 -8.99 4.25 -3.96
C CYS A 39 -10.23 4.62 -3.15
N PHE A 40 -10.48 3.82 -2.12
CA PHE A 40 -11.23 4.20 -0.94
C PHE A 40 -10.30 4.18 0.27
N GLU A 41 -10.15 5.31 0.94
CA GLU A 41 -9.41 5.43 2.19
C GLU A 41 -10.00 6.54 3.07
N PRO A 42 -9.69 6.59 4.38
CA PRO A 42 -10.29 7.57 5.30
C PRO A 42 -10.16 9.01 4.82
N GLU A 43 -9.02 9.34 4.25
CA GLU A 43 -8.66 10.65 3.73
C GLU A 43 -9.54 11.08 2.56
N ALA A 44 -10.13 10.13 1.83
CA ALA A 44 -11.08 10.40 0.74
C ALA A 44 -12.51 10.69 1.22
N LEU A 45 -12.77 10.67 2.55
CA LEU A 45 -14.05 11.03 3.16
C LEU A 45 -15.26 10.34 2.49
N GLY A 46 -15.12 9.05 2.20
CA GLY A 46 -16.18 8.23 1.60
C GLY A 46 -16.33 8.35 0.08
N HIS A 47 -15.49 9.12 -0.61
CA HIS A 47 -15.50 9.23 -2.07
C HIS A 47 -14.53 8.25 -2.72
N LEU A 48 -14.87 7.81 -3.93
CA LEU A 48 -13.91 7.14 -4.81
C LEU A 48 -12.99 8.21 -5.39
N VAL A 49 -11.70 8.11 -5.08
CA VAL A 49 -10.67 8.97 -5.68
C VAL A 49 -10.01 8.22 -6.83
N GLU A 50 -9.67 8.93 -7.90
CA GLU A 50 -8.92 8.42 -9.03
C GLU A 50 -7.63 9.22 -9.24
N GLY A 51 -6.56 8.51 -9.53
CA GLY A 51 -5.29 9.06 -9.95
C GLY A 51 -4.27 9.26 -8.82
N LEU A 52 -3.03 9.41 -9.28
CA LEU A 52 -1.86 9.63 -8.43
C LEU A 52 -1.80 10.98 -7.69
N PRO A 53 -2.32 12.13 -8.21
CA PRO A 53 -2.13 13.43 -7.56
C PRO A 53 -2.64 13.51 -6.12
N PHE A 54 -3.77 12.87 -5.80
CA PHE A 54 -4.32 12.85 -4.44
C PHE A 54 -3.32 12.26 -3.43
N HIS A 55 -2.66 11.18 -3.82
CA HIS A 55 -1.66 10.50 -2.99
C HIS A 55 -0.35 11.29 -2.93
N HIS A 56 0.10 11.86 -4.06
CA HIS A 56 1.34 12.63 -4.15
C HIS A 56 1.39 13.78 -3.14
N PHE A 57 0.25 14.43 -2.90
CA PHE A 57 0.09 15.46 -1.88
C PHE A 57 0.69 15.03 -0.53
N TYR A 58 0.41 13.80 -0.06
CA TYR A 58 0.92 13.29 1.22
C TYR A 58 2.43 13.02 1.23
N PHE A 59 3.02 12.73 0.06
CA PHE A 59 4.48 12.58 -0.07
C PHE A 59 5.20 13.93 -0.06
N GLN A 60 4.51 15.01 -0.43
CA GLN A 60 5.05 16.38 -0.49
C GLN A 60 4.89 17.16 0.84
N LEU A 61 4.12 16.62 1.79
CA LEU A 61 3.95 17.28 3.08
C LEU A 61 5.31 17.48 3.79
N PRO A 62 5.52 18.63 4.45
CA PRO A 62 6.76 18.89 5.17
C PRO A 62 7.03 17.79 6.20
N GLY A 63 8.14 17.07 6.02
CA GLY A 63 8.61 16.08 6.98
C GLY A 63 9.44 16.72 8.08
N SER A 64 9.51 16.07 9.24
CA SER A 64 10.62 16.31 10.17
C SER A 64 11.94 15.97 9.45
N PRO A 65 13.03 16.74 9.65
CA PRO A 65 14.35 16.42 9.10
C PRO A 65 14.84 15.02 9.51
N THR A 66 14.32 14.50 10.63
CA THR A 66 14.36 13.08 10.99
C THR A 66 12.97 12.49 10.82
N LYS A 67 12.70 11.76 9.74
CA LYS A 67 11.47 10.96 9.66
C LYS A 67 11.58 9.84 10.70
N PRO A 68 10.76 9.83 11.77
CA PRO A 68 10.78 8.73 12.73
C PRO A 68 10.52 7.42 11.98
N ALA A 69 11.25 6.36 12.35
CA ALA A 69 11.12 5.07 11.69
C ALA A 69 9.67 4.57 11.78
N LYS A 70 9.12 4.18 10.63
CA LYS A 70 7.83 3.51 10.50
C LYS A 70 8.09 2.15 9.87
N GLN A 71 7.40 1.13 10.34
CA GLN A 71 7.51 -0.22 9.78
C GLN A 71 6.10 -0.78 9.55
N SER A 72 5.79 -1.06 8.29
CA SER A 72 4.58 -1.76 7.90
C SER A 72 4.78 -3.27 7.82
N THR A 73 3.88 -4.02 8.45
CA THR A 73 3.80 -5.47 8.40
C THR A 73 2.43 -5.90 7.88
N MET A 74 2.40 -6.79 6.88
CA MET A 74 1.15 -7.44 6.44
C MET A 74 0.85 -8.65 7.34
N ALA A 75 -0.11 -8.52 8.25
CA ALA A 75 -0.57 -9.62 9.08
C ALA A 75 -1.58 -10.49 8.33
N SER A 76 -1.34 -11.80 8.33
CA SER A 76 -2.18 -12.83 7.70
C SER A 76 -2.58 -12.51 6.25
N PRO A 77 -1.61 -12.24 5.34
CA PRO A 77 -1.96 -11.87 3.98
C PRO A 77 -2.56 -13.05 3.22
N HIS A 78 -3.56 -12.75 2.40
CA HIS A 78 -4.21 -13.71 1.51
C HIS A 78 -4.22 -13.19 0.08
N VAL A 79 -3.67 -13.98 -0.85
CA VAL A 79 -3.62 -13.64 -2.28
C VAL A 79 -4.57 -14.54 -3.06
N ARG A 80 -5.30 -13.97 -4.01
CA ARG A 80 -6.04 -14.68 -5.05
C ARG A 80 -5.62 -14.16 -6.41
N VAL A 81 -5.03 -15.02 -7.23
CA VAL A 81 -4.67 -14.74 -8.64
C VAL A 81 -5.82 -15.20 -9.56
N MET A 82 -6.14 -14.38 -10.56
CA MET A 82 -7.26 -14.53 -11.50
C MET A 82 -6.80 -14.10 -12.90
N GLY A 83 -6.01 -14.95 -13.57
CA GLY A 83 -5.37 -14.61 -14.85
C GLY A 83 -4.40 -13.44 -14.68
N GLU A 84 -4.57 -12.39 -15.47
CA GLU A 84 -3.75 -11.16 -15.43
C GLU A 84 -4.20 -10.18 -14.33
N SER A 85 -4.97 -10.63 -13.36
CA SER A 85 -5.41 -9.84 -12.21
C SER A 85 -5.16 -10.59 -10.91
N ALA A 86 -4.89 -9.87 -9.83
CA ALA A 86 -4.72 -10.46 -8.51
C ALA A 86 -5.29 -9.53 -7.44
N VAL A 87 -5.80 -10.14 -6.37
CA VAL A 87 -6.23 -9.43 -5.17
C VAL A 87 -5.37 -9.92 -4.01
N VAL A 88 -4.92 -8.99 -3.19
CA VAL A 88 -4.27 -9.27 -1.91
C VAL A 88 -5.00 -8.51 -0.81
N CYS A 89 -5.36 -9.21 0.25
CA CYS A 89 -5.96 -8.62 1.44
C CYS A 89 -5.16 -9.00 2.69
N TYR A 90 -5.07 -8.08 3.64
CA TYR A 90 -4.32 -8.23 4.88
C TYR A 90 -4.75 -7.19 5.90
N THR A 91 -4.39 -7.43 7.16
CA THR A 91 -4.34 -6.37 8.16
C THR A 91 -2.95 -5.75 8.14
N ARG A 92 -2.85 -4.47 7.79
CA ARG A 92 -1.60 -3.70 7.89
C ARG A 92 -1.40 -3.24 9.32
N LEU A 93 -0.30 -3.67 9.93
CA LEU A 93 0.17 -3.16 11.21
C LEU A 93 1.31 -2.18 10.95
N VAL A 94 1.16 -0.94 11.39
CA VAL A 94 2.20 0.10 11.30
C VAL A 94 2.73 0.40 12.69
N GLN A 95 3.97 0.04 12.94
CA GLN A 95 4.69 0.40 14.15
C GLN A 95 5.41 1.72 13.93
N LYS A 96 5.20 2.68 14.82
CA LYS A 96 5.78 4.03 14.75
C LYS A 96 5.87 4.66 16.14
N LEU A 97 6.54 5.81 16.25
CA LEU A 97 6.46 6.65 17.45
C LEU A 97 5.28 7.61 17.36
N ASP A 98 4.63 7.88 18.49
CA ASP A 98 3.64 8.94 18.64
C ASP A 98 4.28 10.32 18.86
N GLY A 99 3.47 11.35 19.13
CA GLY A 99 3.96 12.71 19.37
C GLY A 99 4.79 12.88 20.65
N ALA A 100 4.72 11.93 21.59
CA ALA A 100 5.51 11.90 22.81
C ALA A 100 6.78 11.03 22.68
N GLY A 101 7.01 10.43 21.50
CA GLY A 101 8.13 9.51 21.26
C GLY A 101 7.89 8.09 21.78
N SER A 102 6.66 7.75 22.19
CA SER A 102 6.32 6.40 22.65
C SER A 102 6.00 5.48 21.47
N PRO A 103 6.43 4.20 21.49
CA PRO A 103 6.11 3.27 20.41
C PRO A 103 4.63 2.88 20.47
N ILE A 104 3.97 2.98 19.32
CA ILE A 104 2.58 2.59 19.11
C ILE A 104 2.44 1.71 17.86
N THR A 105 1.39 0.91 17.84
CA THR A 105 0.98 0.14 16.65
C THR A 105 -0.40 0.61 16.22
N VAL A 106 -0.55 0.98 14.96
CA VAL A 106 -1.86 1.29 14.35
C VAL A 106 -2.22 0.23 13.32
N GLY A 107 -3.50 -0.12 13.24
CA GLY A 107 -4.00 -1.17 12.35
C GLY A 107 -4.94 -0.63 11.28
N ALA A 108 -4.90 -1.22 10.09
CA ALA A 108 -5.90 -1.02 9.05
C ALA A 108 -6.12 -2.32 8.26
N MET A 109 -7.35 -2.58 7.85
CA MET A 109 -7.67 -3.61 6.87
C MET A 109 -7.44 -3.04 5.48
N GLU A 110 -6.61 -3.71 4.68
CA GLU A 110 -6.32 -3.29 3.32
C GLU A 110 -6.68 -4.39 2.33
N THR A 111 -7.33 -4.01 1.22
CA THR A 111 -7.49 -4.82 0.02
C THR A 111 -6.84 -4.07 -1.13
N ARG A 112 -5.92 -4.73 -1.85
CA ARG A 112 -5.22 -4.17 -3.01
C ARG A 112 -5.43 -5.05 -4.23
N VAL A 113 -5.76 -4.43 -5.34
CA VAL A 113 -5.89 -5.07 -6.64
C VAL A 113 -4.66 -4.74 -7.47
N TRP A 114 -4.11 -5.79 -8.07
CA TRP A 114 -3.01 -5.74 -9.00
C TRP A 114 -3.48 -6.24 -10.36
N GLN A 115 -3.02 -5.61 -11.43
CA GLN A 115 -3.27 -6.03 -12.80
C GLN A 115 -1.94 -6.11 -13.55
N LYS A 116 -1.75 -7.18 -14.32
CA LYS A 116 -0.58 -7.34 -15.17
C LYS A 116 -0.82 -6.61 -16.49
N LEU A 117 -0.07 -5.55 -16.72
CA LEU A 117 -0.16 -4.69 -17.89
C LEU A 117 1.19 -4.72 -18.63
N ASN A 118 1.18 -5.09 -19.91
CA ASN A 118 2.39 -5.22 -20.73
C ASN A 118 3.49 -6.06 -20.06
N GLY A 119 3.09 -7.14 -19.38
CA GLY A 119 4.00 -8.05 -18.69
C GLY A 119 4.43 -7.64 -17.27
N ALA A 120 4.04 -6.47 -16.77
CA ALA A 120 4.38 -5.97 -15.44
C ALA A 120 3.13 -5.78 -14.57
N TRP A 121 3.19 -6.22 -13.31
CA TRP A 121 2.12 -5.98 -12.35
C TRP A 121 2.07 -4.50 -11.93
N LYS A 122 0.86 -3.95 -11.92
CA LYS A 122 0.54 -2.59 -11.52
C LYS A 122 -0.53 -2.59 -10.46
N HIS A 123 -0.36 -1.74 -9.45
CA HIS A 123 -1.38 -1.52 -8.44
C HIS A 123 -2.47 -0.60 -9.01
N VAL A 124 -3.68 -1.13 -9.18
CA VAL A 124 -4.77 -0.46 -9.92
C VAL A 124 -5.94 -0.01 -9.03
N HIS A 125 -6.11 -0.62 -7.87
CA HIS A 125 -7.15 -0.22 -6.92
C HIS A 125 -6.78 -0.61 -5.49
N PHE A 126 -7.14 0.21 -4.50
CA PHE A 126 -7.14 -0.23 -3.10
C PHE A 126 -8.32 0.28 -2.27
N HIS A 127 -8.64 -0.48 -1.23
CA HIS A 127 -9.51 -0.05 -0.14
C HIS A 127 -8.73 -0.20 1.17
N ARG A 128 -8.67 0.88 1.95
CA ARG A 128 -8.11 0.90 3.30
C ARG A 128 -9.15 1.35 4.32
N THR A 129 -9.34 0.55 5.36
CA THR A 129 -10.27 0.84 6.46
C THR A 129 -9.52 0.73 7.80
N PRO A 130 -9.53 1.75 8.67
CA PRO A 130 -8.93 1.67 10.00
C PRO A 130 -9.55 0.55 10.84
N LEU A 131 -8.77 -0.02 11.75
CA LEU A 131 -9.27 -0.85 12.85
C LEU A 131 -9.76 -0.02 14.03
#